data_AF-A0A366HSM9-F1
#
_entry.id   AF-A0A366HSM9-F1
#
_cell.length_a   1.000
_cell.length_b   1.000
_cell.length_c   1.000
_cell.angle_alpha   90.00
_cell.angle_beta   90.00
_cell.angle_gamma   90.00
#
_symmetry.space_group_name_H-M   'P 1'
#
loop_
_entity.id
_entity.type
_entity.pdbx_description
1 polymer ?
#
loop_
_entity_poly.entity_id
_entity_poly.type
_entity_poly.pdbx_seq_one_letter_code
_entity_poly.pdbx_strand_id
1 'polypeptide(L)'
;MSKFLSDLKKLRADLSEWLVHFTSGDNIEGARILSKILSEGKLRSSYYPPAVCFSEAPLAELNKLFTLYRAYSKPRFAPFGVAVRKTWLFNQGGRPVIYGKKDEREELPASVRFRHVAYDPANHDFTWLREWRVAGATLPLDPSETIIICPTDADAAGLAWDVEVDYEYEGPNEISTSACVVRDWYSVTLDEVSRLKTHSDEILVKALSMQKLRTEAQ
;
A
#
# COMPACT_ATOMS: atom_id res chain seq x y z
N MET A 1 0.61 24.74 -3.80
CA MET A 1 -0.44 24.49 -2.79
C MET A 1 -0.44 25.66 -1.81
N SER A 2 -1.59 26.22 -1.42
CA SER A 2 -1.60 27.35 -0.48
C SER A 2 -1.08 26.91 0.89
N LYS A 3 -0.44 27.82 1.63
CA LYS A 3 0.09 27.55 2.99
C LYS A 3 -0.99 26.95 3.90
N PHE A 4 -2.21 27.49 3.83
CA PHE A 4 -3.38 26.99 4.55
C PHE A 4 -3.66 25.49 4.30
N LEU A 5 -3.63 25.04 3.04
CA LEU A 5 -3.87 23.63 2.72
C LEU A 5 -2.76 22.72 3.27
N SER A 6 -1.52 23.19 3.29
CA SER A 6 -0.41 22.44 3.89
C SER A 6 -0.58 22.33 5.41
N ASP A 7 -0.97 23.41 6.08
CA ASP A 7 -1.16 23.43 7.53
C ASP A 7 -2.38 22.59 7.94
N LEU A 8 -3.46 22.63 7.15
CA LEU A 8 -4.65 21.81 7.37
C LEU A 8 -4.35 20.30 7.32
N LYS A 9 -3.50 19.85 6.37
CA LYS A 9 -3.08 18.44 6.28
C LYS A 9 -2.30 18.00 7.52
N LYS A 10 -1.47 18.88 8.09
CA LYS A 10 -0.75 18.58 9.35
C LYS A 10 -1.69 18.46 10.54
N LEU A 11 -2.76 19.26 10.58
CA LEU A 11 -3.76 19.20 11.64
C LEU A 11 -4.65 17.95 11.54
N ARG A 12 -4.97 17.53 10.32
CA ARG A 12 -5.82 16.37 10.02
C ARG A 12 -4.96 15.13 9.81
N ALA A 13 -4.41 14.61 10.90
CA ALA A 13 -3.59 13.39 10.92
C ALA A 13 -4.32 12.15 10.36
N ASP A 14 -5.65 12.19 10.28
CA ASP A 14 -6.42 11.16 9.62
C ASP A 14 -6.28 11.19 8.09
N LEU A 15 -5.93 12.32 7.45
CA LEU A 15 -5.76 12.38 5.99
C LEU A 15 -4.41 11.80 5.56
N SER A 16 -4.39 11.09 4.44
CA SER A 16 -3.16 10.53 3.88
C SER A 16 -3.01 10.87 2.40
N GLU A 17 -1.79 11.13 1.96
CA GLU A 17 -1.44 11.25 0.53
C GLU A 17 -1.23 9.89 -0.12
N TRP A 18 -1.31 8.82 0.65
CA TRP A 18 -1.14 7.44 0.21
C TRP A 18 -2.46 6.68 0.23
N LEU A 19 -2.61 5.78 -0.74
CA LEU A 19 -3.75 4.89 -0.88
C LEU A 19 -3.25 3.45 -0.80
N VAL A 20 -3.84 2.66 0.09
CA VAL A 20 -3.34 1.32 0.44
C VAL A 20 -4.26 0.24 -0.12
N HIS A 21 -3.67 -0.74 -0.80
CA HIS A 21 -4.31 -2.00 -1.18
C HIS A 21 -3.72 -3.13 -0.35
N PHE A 22 -4.49 -3.63 0.62
CA PHE A 22 -4.11 -4.81 1.38
C PHE A 22 -4.53 -6.09 0.69
N THR A 23 -3.69 -7.09 0.82
CA THR A 23 -4.01 -8.47 0.45
C THR A 23 -5.04 -9.06 1.40
N SER A 24 -5.80 -10.05 0.91
CA SER A 24 -6.83 -10.74 1.68
C SER A 24 -6.27 -11.98 2.37
N GLY A 25 -6.92 -12.42 3.45
CA GLY A 25 -6.63 -13.69 4.12
C GLY A 25 -5.77 -13.52 5.37
N ASP A 26 -5.10 -14.60 5.76
CA ASP A 26 -4.13 -14.60 6.86
C ASP A 26 -2.74 -14.17 6.38
N ASN A 27 -1.74 -14.22 7.27
CA ASN A 27 -0.38 -13.79 6.94
C ASN A 27 0.27 -14.64 5.83
N ILE A 28 0.02 -15.95 5.81
CA ILE A 28 0.63 -16.86 4.83
C ILE A 28 0.05 -16.55 3.44
N GLU A 29 -1.28 -16.46 3.36
CA GLU A 29 -1.96 -16.16 2.11
C GLU A 29 -1.65 -14.73 1.64
N GLY A 30 -1.62 -13.76 2.56
CA GLY A 30 -1.27 -12.38 2.26
C GLY A 30 0.12 -12.21 1.67
N ALA A 31 1.13 -12.83 2.29
CA ALA A 31 2.51 -12.83 1.78
C ALA A 31 2.60 -13.47 0.39
N ARG A 32 1.91 -14.59 0.18
CA ARG A 32 1.85 -15.29 -1.12
C ARG A 32 1.20 -14.43 -2.21
N ILE A 33 0.09 -13.76 -1.90
CA ILE A 33 -0.58 -12.84 -2.83
C ILE A 33 0.35 -11.66 -3.15
N LEU A 34 1.01 -11.09 -2.14
CA LEU A 34 1.95 -9.98 -2.35
C LEU A 34 3.10 -10.40 -3.27
N SER A 35 3.75 -11.53 -3.00
CA SER A 35 4.81 -12.08 -3.88
C SER A 35 4.36 -12.21 -5.34
N LYS A 36 3.11 -12.63 -5.57
CA LYS A 36 2.52 -12.67 -6.92
C LYS A 36 2.32 -11.28 -7.53
N ILE A 37 1.85 -10.31 -6.74
CA ILE A 37 1.70 -8.91 -7.19
C ILE A 37 3.05 -8.34 -7.62
N LEU A 38 4.10 -8.57 -6.83
CA LEU A 38 5.45 -8.07 -7.09
C LEU A 38 6.08 -8.70 -8.32
N SER A 39 5.97 -10.03 -8.47
CA SER A 39 6.52 -10.73 -9.64
C SER A 39 5.79 -10.39 -10.94
N GLU A 40 4.49 -10.10 -10.89
CA GLU A 40 3.73 -9.67 -12.06
C GLU A 40 3.75 -8.14 -12.30
N GLY A 41 4.21 -7.35 -11.33
CA GLY A 41 4.21 -5.88 -11.38
C GLY A 41 2.82 -5.25 -11.51
N LYS A 42 1.76 -5.90 -11.02
CA LYS A 42 0.37 -5.42 -11.16
C LYS A 42 -0.59 -5.96 -10.12
N LEU A 43 -1.61 -5.16 -9.81
CA LEU A 43 -2.78 -5.59 -9.05
C LEU A 43 -3.83 -6.21 -9.97
N ARG A 44 -4.62 -7.14 -9.42
CA ARG A 44 -5.75 -7.77 -10.10
C ARG A 44 -7.03 -7.54 -9.30
N SER A 45 -8.11 -7.21 -10.00
CA SER A 45 -9.42 -7.07 -9.38
C SER A 45 -10.07 -8.43 -9.17
N SER A 46 -10.67 -8.61 -7.99
CA SER A 46 -11.64 -9.66 -7.70
C SER A 46 -13.09 -9.15 -7.65
N TYR A 47 -13.30 -7.87 -8.01
CA TYR A 47 -14.58 -7.17 -7.87
C TYR A 47 -15.38 -7.18 -9.18
N TYR A 48 -16.71 -7.02 -9.09
CA TYR A 48 -17.59 -6.86 -10.25
C TYR A 48 -18.53 -5.66 -10.08
N PRO A 49 -18.62 -4.75 -11.07
CA PRO A 49 -17.78 -4.67 -12.29
C PRO A 49 -16.29 -4.47 -11.93
N PRO A 50 -15.34 -4.91 -12.77
CA PRO A 50 -13.92 -4.93 -12.42
C PRO A 50 -13.39 -3.58 -11.95
N ALA A 51 -12.86 -3.57 -10.73
CA ALA A 51 -12.20 -2.41 -10.14
C ALA A 51 -11.14 -2.82 -9.12
N VAL A 52 -10.02 -2.11 -9.09
CA VAL A 52 -8.99 -2.25 -8.04
C VAL A 52 -9.31 -1.26 -6.93
N CYS A 53 -9.50 -1.76 -5.71
CA CYS A 53 -9.87 -0.99 -4.54
C CYS A 53 -8.65 -0.59 -3.71
N PHE A 54 -8.67 0.62 -3.17
CA PHE A 54 -7.69 1.10 -2.21
C PHE A 54 -8.43 1.79 -1.06
N SER A 55 -7.76 1.92 0.08
CA SER A 55 -8.26 2.68 1.22
C SER A 55 -7.35 3.87 1.49
N GLU A 56 -7.93 5.04 1.72
CA GLU A 56 -7.17 6.16 2.28
C GLU A 56 -7.01 5.93 3.77
N ALA A 57 -5.81 5.54 4.18
CA ALA A 57 -5.49 5.28 5.58
C ALA A 57 -4.05 5.70 5.88
N PRO A 58 -3.82 6.61 6.85
CA PRO A 58 -2.49 6.86 7.37
C PRO A 58 -1.92 5.54 7.87
N LEU A 59 -0.73 5.17 7.39
CA LEU A 59 -0.08 3.91 7.78
C LEU A 59 0.06 3.77 9.31
N ALA A 60 0.26 4.88 10.01
CA ALA A 60 0.33 4.94 11.47
C ALA A 60 -0.88 4.34 12.18
N GLU A 61 -2.07 4.43 11.58
CA GLU A 61 -3.30 3.91 12.18
C GLU A 61 -3.59 2.45 11.79
N LEU A 62 -2.87 1.91 10.79
CA LEU A 62 -3.08 0.56 10.29
C LEU A 62 -2.56 -0.53 11.24
N ASN A 63 -1.53 -0.27 12.04
CA ASN A 63 -1.08 -1.28 13.01
C ASN A 63 -2.14 -1.56 14.10
N LYS A 64 -2.92 -0.53 14.50
CA LYS A 64 -4.05 -0.72 15.42
C LYS A 64 -5.15 -1.56 14.77
N LEU A 65 -5.42 -1.34 13.48
CA LEU A 65 -6.37 -2.15 12.71
C LEU A 65 -5.96 -3.62 12.68
N PHE A 66 -4.69 -3.93 12.38
CA PHE A 66 -4.22 -5.31 12.34
C PHE A 66 -4.08 -5.96 13.72
N THR A 67 -3.82 -5.17 14.76
CA THR A 67 -3.89 -5.63 16.15
C THR A 67 -5.31 -6.05 16.51
N LEU A 68 -6.30 -5.25 16.13
CA LEU A 68 -7.72 -5.60 16.31
C LEU A 68 -8.08 -6.85 15.51
N TYR A 69 -7.69 -6.92 14.23
CA TYR A 69 -8.01 -8.04 13.34
C TYR A 69 -7.45 -9.38 13.83
N ARG A 70 -6.29 -9.39 14.49
CA ARG A 70 -5.73 -10.59 15.13
C ARG A 70 -6.63 -11.16 16.24
N ALA A 71 -7.50 -10.35 16.83
CA ALA A 71 -8.47 -10.81 17.82
C ALA A 71 -9.71 -11.48 17.20
N TYR A 72 -9.86 -11.48 15.87
CA TYR A 72 -10.99 -12.08 15.17
C TYR A 72 -10.54 -13.26 14.31
N SER A 73 -11.39 -14.29 14.21
CA SER A 73 -11.06 -15.58 13.57
C SER A 73 -10.95 -15.54 12.04
N LYS A 74 -11.44 -14.47 11.39
CA LYS A 74 -11.43 -14.30 9.93
C LYS A 74 -11.15 -12.83 9.58
N PRO A 75 -9.90 -12.37 9.67
CA PRO A 75 -9.55 -11.00 9.30
C PRO A 75 -9.81 -10.80 7.80
N ARG A 76 -10.36 -9.64 7.44
CA ARG A 76 -10.61 -9.28 6.03
C ARG A 76 -9.31 -9.04 5.27
N PHE A 77 -8.34 -8.43 5.95
CA PHE A 77 -7.08 -8.00 5.37
C PHE A 77 -5.92 -8.67 6.12
N ALA A 78 -4.93 -9.12 5.36
CA ALA A 78 -3.63 -9.48 5.89
C ALA A 78 -2.76 -8.21 5.97
N PRO A 79 -1.78 -8.16 6.89
CA PRO A 79 -0.84 -7.04 7.06
C PRO A 79 0.22 -6.94 5.94
N PHE A 80 -0.15 -7.32 4.72
CA PHE A 80 0.67 -7.30 3.51
C PHE A 80 -0.06 -6.53 2.42
N GLY A 81 0.63 -5.65 1.69
CA GLY A 81 -0.01 -4.86 0.65
C GLY A 81 0.91 -3.92 -0.09
N VAL A 82 0.30 -3.04 -0.88
CA VAL A 82 0.99 -1.95 -1.57
C VAL A 82 0.33 -0.61 -1.25
N ALA A 83 1.12 0.44 -1.13
CA ALA A 83 0.64 1.82 -1.09
C ALA A 83 1.11 2.58 -2.34
N VAL A 84 0.24 3.42 -2.88
CA VAL A 84 0.57 4.29 -4.02
C VAL A 84 0.21 5.73 -3.72
N ARG A 85 0.87 6.68 -4.38
CA ARG A 85 0.49 8.10 -4.24
C ARG A 85 -0.93 8.33 -4.75
N LYS A 86 -1.71 9.08 -3.98
CA LYS A 86 -3.07 9.50 -4.37
C LYS A 86 -3.08 10.25 -5.71
N THR A 87 -2.09 11.10 -5.94
CA THR A 87 -1.91 11.83 -7.21
C THR A 87 -1.66 10.89 -8.38
N TRP A 88 -0.81 9.88 -8.20
CA TRP A 88 -0.55 8.87 -9.23
C TRP A 88 -1.81 8.08 -9.55
N LEU A 89 -2.51 7.54 -8.53
CA LEU A 89 -3.73 6.75 -8.75
C LEU A 89 -4.82 7.59 -9.43
N PHE A 90 -4.94 8.87 -9.06
CA PHE A 90 -5.87 9.79 -9.70
C PHE A 90 -5.59 9.95 -11.20
N ASN A 91 -4.32 10.01 -11.60
CA ASN A 91 -3.90 10.07 -13.00
C ASN A 91 -4.18 8.74 -13.73
N GLN A 92 -4.18 7.60 -13.02
CA GLN A 92 -4.63 6.31 -13.56
C GLN A 92 -6.17 6.18 -13.65
N GLY A 93 -6.93 7.23 -13.35
CA GLY A 93 -8.40 7.23 -13.37
C GLY A 93 -9.04 6.83 -12.04
N GLY A 94 -8.26 6.65 -10.98
CA GLY A 94 -8.75 6.35 -9.63
C GLY A 94 -9.55 7.48 -9.03
N ARG A 95 -10.68 7.16 -8.40
CA ARG A 95 -11.56 8.14 -7.75
C ARG A 95 -12.10 7.59 -6.43
N PRO A 96 -12.49 8.46 -5.48
CA PRO A 96 -13.27 8.05 -4.31
C PRO A 96 -14.55 7.32 -4.73
N VAL A 97 -14.97 6.36 -3.92
CA VAL A 97 -16.25 5.68 -4.06
C VAL A 97 -17.43 6.64 -3.82
N ILE A 98 -18.61 6.22 -4.25
CA ILE A 98 -19.89 6.91 -4.03
C ILE A 98 -20.68 6.02 -3.08
N TYR A 99 -20.81 6.47 -1.84
CA TYR A 99 -21.65 5.81 -0.85
C TYR A 99 -23.11 6.19 -1.07
N GLY A 100 -23.99 5.21 -1.06
CA GLY A 100 -25.42 5.41 -1.23
C GLY A 100 -26.20 4.15 -0.89
N LYS A 101 -27.52 4.23 -0.91
CA LYS A 101 -28.36 3.04 -0.75
C LYS A 101 -28.09 2.06 -1.90
N LYS A 102 -28.43 0.79 -1.67
CA LYS A 102 -28.15 -0.29 -2.62
C LYS A 102 -28.84 -0.09 -3.97
N ASP A 103 -30.06 0.43 -3.95
CA ASP A 103 -30.92 0.73 -5.10
C ASP A 103 -30.46 1.95 -5.91
N GLU A 104 -29.85 2.95 -5.27
CA GLU A 104 -29.29 4.14 -5.93
C GLU A 104 -28.16 3.82 -6.93
N ARG A 105 -27.58 2.61 -6.87
CA ARG A 105 -26.56 2.15 -7.83
C ARG A 105 -27.05 2.22 -9.27
N GLU A 106 -28.32 1.88 -9.52
CA GLU A 106 -28.85 1.80 -10.88
C GLU A 106 -29.15 3.18 -11.47
N GLU A 107 -29.30 4.21 -10.62
CA GLU A 107 -29.44 5.61 -11.02
C GLU A 107 -28.12 6.21 -11.53
N LEU A 108 -26.98 5.63 -11.12
CA LEU A 108 -25.67 6.06 -11.59
C LEU A 108 -25.42 5.63 -13.05
N PRO A 109 -24.76 6.48 -13.87
CA PRO A 109 -24.28 6.08 -15.19
C PRO A 109 -23.39 4.83 -15.12
N ALA A 110 -23.56 3.90 -16.06
CA ALA A 110 -22.83 2.63 -16.08
C ALA A 110 -21.30 2.80 -15.97
N SER A 111 -20.76 3.87 -16.57
CA SER A 111 -19.34 4.24 -16.54
C SER A 111 -18.80 4.55 -15.14
N VAL A 112 -19.65 4.86 -14.16
CA VAL A 112 -19.24 5.17 -12.78
C VAL A 112 -19.80 4.20 -11.74
N ARG A 113 -20.64 3.23 -12.14
CA ARG A 113 -21.24 2.24 -11.22
C ARG A 113 -20.22 1.42 -10.43
N PHE A 114 -19.01 1.23 -10.99
CA PHE A 114 -17.91 0.56 -10.27
C PHE A 114 -17.50 1.29 -9.00
N ARG A 115 -17.83 2.57 -8.85
CA ARG A 115 -17.56 3.38 -7.66
C ARG A 115 -18.63 3.25 -6.59
N HIS A 116 -19.80 2.66 -6.86
CA HIS A 116 -20.85 2.55 -5.87
C HIS A 116 -20.48 1.58 -4.74
N VAL A 117 -20.74 2.01 -3.51
CA VAL A 117 -20.66 1.19 -2.31
C VAL A 117 -21.96 1.36 -1.55
N ALA A 118 -22.65 0.24 -1.27
CA ALA A 118 -23.84 0.27 -0.45
C ALA A 118 -23.50 0.83 0.94
N TYR A 119 -24.37 1.68 1.47
CA TYR A 119 -24.21 2.33 2.76
C TYR A 119 -25.52 2.28 3.54
N ASP A 120 -25.43 1.79 4.77
CA ASP A 120 -26.49 1.84 5.77
C ASP A 120 -25.83 2.11 7.14
N PRO A 121 -26.03 3.29 7.75
CA PRO A 121 -25.37 3.65 9.01
C PRO A 121 -25.70 2.69 10.17
N ALA A 122 -26.79 1.92 10.10
CA ALA A 122 -27.15 0.98 11.15
C ALA A 122 -26.44 -0.37 11.02
N ASN A 123 -26.17 -0.85 9.79
CA ASN A 123 -25.77 -2.24 9.55
C ASN A 123 -24.55 -2.39 8.63
N HIS A 124 -24.21 -1.38 7.84
CA HIS A 124 -23.23 -1.48 6.76
C HIS A 124 -22.53 -0.14 6.51
N ASP A 125 -21.58 0.19 7.38
CA ASP A 125 -20.76 1.39 7.27
C ASP A 125 -19.29 1.03 6.96
N PHE A 126 -18.89 1.28 5.71
CA PHE A 126 -17.50 1.19 5.25
C PHE A 126 -16.91 2.58 4.93
N THR A 127 -17.53 3.66 5.38
CA THR A 127 -17.03 5.03 5.15
C THR A 127 -15.68 5.27 5.84
N TRP A 128 -15.42 4.55 6.94
CA TRP A 128 -14.13 4.56 7.64
C TRP A 128 -12.95 4.06 6.79
N LEU A 129 -13.20 3.26 5.73
CA LEU A 129 -12.15 2.87 4.78
C LEU A 129 -11.75 4.00 3.84
N ARG A 130 -12.62 5.00 3.64
CA ARG A 130 -12.47 6.07 2.66
C ARG A 130 -11.98 5.50 1.32
N GLU A 131 -12.80 4.61 0.76
CA GLU A 131 -12.39 3.75 -0.33
C GLU A 131 -12.20 4.55 -1.64
N TRP A 132 -11.17 4.18 -2.39
CA TRP A 132 -10.87 4.63 -3.74
C TRP A 132 -10.93 3.43 -4.69
N ARG A 133 -11.37 3.66 -5.93
CA ARG A 133 -11.40 2.63 -6.97
C ARG A 133 -10.85 3.14 -8.29
N VAL A 134 -10.10 2.27 -8.97
CA VAL A 134 -9.75 2.41 -10.39
C VAL A 134 -10.51 1.34 -11.16
N ALA A 135 -11.18 1.71 -12.26
CA ALA A 135 -11.86 0.74 -13.12
C ALA A 135 -10.86 -0.15 -13.86
N GLY A 136 -11.17 -1.43 -13.98
CA GLY A 136 -10.36 -2.39 -14.73
C GLY A 136 -10.11 -3.69 -13.98
N ALA A 137 -9.81 -4.74 -14.74
CA ALA A 137 -9.46 -6.05 -14.19
C ALA A 137 -8.03 -6.09 -13.62
N THR A 138 -7.17 -5.18 -14.06
CA THR A 138 -5.77 -5.09 -13.62
C THR A 138 -5.31 -3.64 -13.55
N LEU A 139 -4.36 -3.36 -12.66
CA LEU A 139 -3.67 -2.08 -12.57
C LEU A 139 -2.15 -2.34 -12.52
N PRO A 140 -1.40 -2.04 -13.59
CA PRO A 140 0.07 -2.05 -13.56
C PRO A 140 0.59 -1.10 -12.48
N LEU A 141 1.63 -1.52 -11.75
CA LEU A 141 2.27 -0.74 -10.71
C LEU A 141 3.56 -0.12 -11.24
N ASP A 142 3.78 1.15 -10.90
CA ASP A 142 5.05 1.83 -11.14
C ASP A 142 5.91 1.72 -9.86
N PRO A 143 7.10 1.07 -9.91
CA PRO A 143 7.96 0.93 -8.74
C PRO A 143 8.35 2.26 -8.07
N SER A 144 8.44 3.36 -8.83
CA SER A 144 8.79 4.68 -8.30
C SER A 144 7.64 5.35 -7.54
N GLU A 145 6.41 4.88 -7.76
CA GLU A 145 5.18 5.41 -7.17
C GLU A 145 4.50 4.42 -6.21
N THR A 146 5.15 3.28 -5.97
CA THR A 146 4.62 2.16 -5.19
C THR A 146 5.53 1.82 -4.01
N ILE A 147 4.92 1.60 -2.84
CA ILE A 147 5.58 1.15 -1.62
C ILE A 147 5.00 -0.19 -1.22
N ILE A 148 5.86 -1.13 -0.86
CA ILE A 148 5.48 -2.43 -0.32
C ILE A 148 5.31 -2.30 1.19
N ILE A 149 4.20 -2.82 1.70
CA ILE A 149 3.91 -2.86 3.12
C ILE A 149 4.03 -4.30 3.58
N CYS A 150 4.92 -4.53 4.54
CA CYS A 150 5.09 -5.81 5.22
C CYS A 150 4.90 -5.65 6.74
N PRO A 151 4.63 -6.73 7.48
CA PRO A 151 4.51 -6.65 8.95
C PRO A 151 5.86 -6.33 9.60
N THR A 152 6.90 -7.10 9.27
CA THR A 152 8.23 -7.03 9.87
C THR A 152 9.34 -6.91 8.83
N ASP A 153 10.55 -6.56 9.27
CA ASP A 153 11.73 -6.47 8.40
C ASP A 153 12.14 -7.83 7.83
N ALA A 154 11.90 -8.92 8.58
CA ALA A 154 12.11 -10.28 8.11
C ALA A 154 11.12 -10.67 7.00
N ASP A 155 9.87 -10.19 7.07
CA ASP A 155 8.89 -10.40 5.99
C ASP A 155 9.20 -9.57 4.74
N ALA A 156 9.88 -8.43 4.90
CA ALA A 156 10.28 -7.58 3.77
C ALA A 156 11.50 -8.13 3.02
N ALA A 157 12.41 -8.81 3.73
CA ALA A 157 13.57 -9.47 3.14
C ALA A 157 13.14 -10.55 2.14
N GLY A 158 13.71 -10.54 0.93
CA GLY A 158 13.37 -11.45 -0.17
C GLY A 158 12.06 -11.13 -0.89
N LEU A 159 11.19 -10.26 -0.34
CA LEU A 159 10.02 -9.74 -1.05
C LEU A 159 10.27 -8.37 -1.68
N ALA A 160 10.75 -7.42 -0.89
CA ALA A 160 10.96 -6.04 -1.34
C ALA A 160 12.43 -5.70 -1.58
N TRP A 161 13.33 -6.36 -0.85
CA TRP A 161 14.76 -6.12 -0.93
C TRP A 161 15.55 -7.40 -0.64
N ASP A 162 16.76 -7.46 -1.19
CA ASP A 162 17.70 -8.56 -0.98
C ASP A 162 19.09 -8.00 -0.64
N VAL A 163 20.00 -8.86 -0.19
CA VAL A 163 21.40 -8.52 0.06
C VAL A 163 22.25 -9.22 -0.99
N GLU A 164 22.86 -8.44 -1.87
CA GLU A 164 23.89 -8.94 -2.78
C GLU A 164 25.25 -8.84 -2.10
N VAL A 165 26.02 -9.91 -2.17
CA VAL A 165 27.37 -9.99 -1.60
C VAL A 165 28.35 -10.19 -2.74
N ASP A 166 29.22 -9.20 -2.92
CA ASP A 166 30.30 -9.21 -3.88
C ASP A 166 31.60 -9.63 -3.20
N TYR A 167 32.36 -10.46 -3.91
CA TYR A 167 33.66 -10.95 -3.49
C TYR A 167 34.68 -10.50 -4.53
N GLU A 168 35.57 -9.59 -4.15
CA GLU A 168 36.69 -9.19 -5.00
C GLU A 168 37.96 -9.89 -4.56
N TYR A 169 38.64 -10.50 -5.53
CA TYR A 169 39.89 -11.20 -5.29
C TYR A 169 41.06 -10.24 -5.46
N GLU A 170 41.76 -9.93 -4.37
CA GLU A 170 42.88 -8.99 -4.33
C GLU A 170 44.25 -9.70 -4.35
N GLY A 171 44.27 -11.02 -4.14
CA GLY A 171 45.49 -11.82 -4.24
C GLY A 171 45.35 -13.24 -3.70
N PRO A 172 46.44 -14.05 -3.72
CA PRO A 172 46.48 -15.48 -3.33
C PRO A 172 45.70 -15.86 -2.08
N ASN A 173 45.68 -14.96 -1.09
CA ASN A 173 45.01 -15.13 0.21
C ASN A 173 44.23 -13.87 0.64
N GLU A 174 43.87 -12.99 -0.29
CA GLU A 174 43.23 -11.71 0.02
C GLU A 174 41.93 -11.60 -0.78
N ILE A 175 40.81 -11.59 -0.05
CA ILE A 175 39.46 -11.45 -0.60
C ILE A 175 38.83 -10.29 0.14
N SER A 176 38.42 -9.27 -0.60
CA SER A 176 37.54 -8.24 -0.06
C SER A 176 36.09 -8.68 -0.25
N THR A 177 35.24 -8.34 0.71
CA THR A 177 33.82 -8.66 0.65
C THR A 177 33.04 -7.39 0.88
N SER A 178 32.16 -7.05 -0.06
CA SER A 178 31.19 -5.97 0.09
C SER A 178 29.79 -6.53 0.00
N ALA A 179 28.90 -6.04 0.85
CA ALA A 179 27.48 -6.37 0.78
C ALA A 179 26.69 -5.09 0.50
N CYS A 180 25.76 -5.15 -0.43
CA CYS A 180 24.84 -4.06 -0.73
C CYS A 180 23.39 -4.53 -0.67
N VAL A 181 22.50 -3.64 -0.22
CA VAL A 181 21.07 -3.90 -0.22
C VAL A 181 20.51 -3.48 -1.56
N VAL A 182 19.92 -4.43 -2.29
CA VAL A 182 19.26 -4.20 -3.57
C VAL A 182 17.76 -4.17 -3.39
N ARG A 183 17.09 -3.25 -4.08
CA ARG A 183 15.65 -3.03 -3.97
C ARG A 183 15.04 -2.84 -5.35
N ASP A 184 14.06 -3.66 -5.68
CA ASP A 184 13.23 -3.42 -6.87
C ASP A 184 12.01 -2.55 -6.52
N TRP A 185 11.65 -2.49 -5.24
CA TRP A 185 10.53 -1.69 -4.73
C TRP A 185 10.92 -0.95 -3.45
N TYR A 186 10.32 0.22 -3.24
CA TYR A 186 10.34 0.84 -1.92
C TYR A 186 9.54 0.00 -0.94
N SER A 187 9.96 -0.03 0.34
CA SER A 187 9.21 -0.77 1.36
C SER A 187 9.16 -0.05 2.69
N VAL A 188 8.13 -0.33 3.47
CA VAL A 188 8.01 0.06 4.87
C VAL A 188 7.40 -1.09 5.65
N THR A 189 7.83 -1.26 6.91
CA THR A 189 7.25 -2.28 7.78
C THR A 189 6.33 -1.68 8.84
N LEU A 190 5.29 -2.40 9.24
CA LEU A 190 4.37 -1.94 10.28
C LEU A 190 5.09 -1.76 11.62
N ASP A 191 6.12 -2.57 11.88
CA ASP A 191 6.99 -2.42 13.05
C ASP A 191 7.81 -1.12 13.01
N GLU A 192 8.38 -0.75 11.85
CA GLU A 192 9.06 0.55 11.67
C GLU A 192 8.11 1.72 11.95
N VAL A 193 6.91 1.68 11.38
CA VAL A 193 5.88 2.71 11.59
C VAL A 193 5.54 2.85 13.07
N SER A 194 5.43 1.72 13.79
CA SER A 194 5.08 1.69 15.21
C SER A 194 6.18 2.26 16.11
N ARG A 195 7.45 2.02 15.78
CA ARG A 195 8.61 2.54 16.54
C ARG A 195 8.70 4.06 16.48
N LEU A 196 8.29 4.65 15.37
CA LEU A 196 8.46 6.08 15.09
C LEU A 196 7.38 6.97 15.70
N LYS A 197 6.29 6.40 16.25
CA LYS A 197 5.23 7.12 17.01
C LYS A 197 4.67 8.38 16.32
N THR A 198 4.58 8.38 14.98
CA THR A 198 3.89 9.46 14.25
C THR A 198 2.39 9.15 14.12
N HIS A 199 1.62 10.16 13.75
CA HIS A 199 0.26 10.01 13.23
C HIS A 199 0.09 10.52 11.79
N SER A 200 1.18 10.94 11.12
CA SER A 200 1.17 11.48 9.76
C SER A 200 2.02 10.67 8.78
N ASP A 201 1.89 10.94 7.48
CA ASP A 201 2.73 10.33 6.44
C ASP A 201 4.21 10.77 6.45
N GLU A 202 4.63 11.59 7.42
CA GLU A 202 6.03 12.04 7.53
C GLU A 202 7.01 10.87 7.65
N ILE A 203 6.60 9.77 8.27
CA ILE A 203 7.39 8.53 8.31
C ILE A 203 7.62 7.99 6.92
N LEU A 204 6.59 7.96 6.07
CA LEU A 204 6.73 7.44 4.71
C LEU A 204 7.74 8.26 3.94
N VAL A 205 7.64 9.59 3.99
CA VAL A 205 8.59 10.47 3.31
C VAL A 205 10.02 10.22 3.80
N LYS A 206 10.22 10.08 5.12
CA LYS A 206 11.53 9.80 5.70
C LYS A 206 12.05 8.42 5.31
N ALA A 207 11.24 7.37 5.41
CA ALA A 207 11.61 5.99 5.07
C ALA A 207 12.02 5.86 3.60
N LEU A 208 11.26 6.51 2.71
CA LEU A 208 11.56 6.54 1.27
C LEU A 208 12.83 7.31 0.96
N SER A 209 13.10 8.42 1.66
CA SER A 209 14.29 9.24 1.41
C SER A 209 15.62 8.53 1.70
N MET A 210 15.58 7.43 2.45
CA MET A 210 16.75 6.61 2.80
C MET A 210 16.94 5.39 1.89
N GLN A 211 16.04 5.15 0.95
CA GLN A 211 16.07 3.98 0.07
C GLN A 211 16.40 4.37 -1.37
N LYS A 212 17.11 3.50 -2.07
CA LYS A 212 17.40 3.61 -3.50
C LYS A 212 16.95 2.34 -4.21
N LEU A 213 16.33 2.49 -5.37
CA LEU A 213 15.96 1.37 -6.23
C LEU A 213 17.14 0.98 -7.13
N ARG A 214 17.19 -0.29 -7.54
CA ARG A 214 18.26 -0.86 -8.37
C ARG A 214 18.50 -0.07 -9.68
N THR A 215 17.49 0.64 -10.17
CA THR A 215 17.57 1.49 -11.37
C THR A 215 18.37 2.78 -11.21
N GLU A 216 18.91 3.09 -10.02
CA GLU A 216 19.83 4.23 -9.79
C GLU A 216 21.32 3.86 -9.87
N ALA A 217 21.68 2.62 -10.22
CA ALA A 217 23.06 2.27 -10.55
C ALA A 217 23.36 2.71 -12.00
N GLN A 218 23.79 3.97 -12.18
CA GLN A 218 24.51 4.42 -13.38
C GLN A 218 25.96 3.96 -13.34
#